data_AF-A0A938MF01-F1
#
_entry.id   AF-A0A938MF01-F1
#
_cell.length_a   1.000
_cell.length_b   1.000
_cell.length_c   1.000
_cell.angle_alpha   90.00
_cell.angle_beta   90.00
_cell.angle_gamma   90.00
#
_symmetry.space_group_name_H-M   'P 1'
#
loop_
_entity.id
_entity.type
_entity.pdbx_description
1 polymer ?
#
loop_
_entity_poly.entity_id
_entity_poly.type
_entity_poly.pdbx_seq_one_letter_code
_entity_poly.pdbx_strand_id
1 'polypeptide(L)'
;MPMFVDTNAKVPVISDDGRHTIFIRAKMSAKVRAAVQDEMTARGFGTGENVEVRGIGSYRLALLLHNIVGWEGPEFAGIPCNRENIMRLDLDEPLLDKVAEEIGKRNAPPESPDPNAATPTGSTDAGSAPSKGR
;
A
#
# COMPACT_ATOMS: atom_id res chain seq x y z
N MET A 1 6.40 18.15 -13.14
CA MET A 1 4.95 17.93 -13.35
C MET A 1 4.42 17.21 -12.12
N PRO A 2 3.44 17.75 -11.37
CA PRO A 2 2.90 17.04 -10.22
C PRO A 2 2.15 15.79 -10.72
N MET A 3 2.66 14.60 -10.39
CA MET A 3 1.94 13.36 -10.59
C MET A 3 0.77 13.34 -9.60
N PHE A 4 -0.41 13.74 -10.05
CA PHE A 4 -1.65 13.47 -9.33
C PHE A 4 -1.91 11.96 -9.39
N VAL A 5 -1.62 11.26 -8.30
CA VAL A 5 -2.02 9.86 -8.14
C VAL A 5 -3.53 9.85 -7.97
N ASP A 6 -4.25 9.35 -8.97
CA ASP A 6 -5.69 9.16 -8.86
C ASP A 6 -5.97 8.18 -7.71
N THR A 7 -6.56 8.70 -6.64
CA THR A 7 -6.84 7.93 -5.42
C THR A 7 -7.99 6.95 -5.63
N ASN A 8 -8.77 7.11 -6.71
CA ASN A 8 -9.83 6.19 -7.13
C ASN A 8 -9.35 5.17 -8.16
N ALA A 9 -8.09 5.26 -8.64
CA ALA A 9 -7.54 4.25 -9.52
C ALA A 9 -7.56 2.88 -8.81
N LYS A 10 -8.13 1.90 -9.51
CA LYS A 10 -8.15 0.51 -9.09
C LYS A 10 -6.94 -0.20 -9.67
N VAL A 11 -6.23 -0.94 -8.85
CA VAL A 11 -5.08 -1.74 -9.28
C VAL A 11 -5.48 -3.21 -9.24
N PRO A 12 -5.39 -3.93 -10.37
CA PRO A 12 -5.61 -5.36 -10.38
C PRO A 12 -4.41 -6.10 -9.78
N VAL A 13 -4.68 -7.04 -8.88
CA VAL A 13 -3.73 -8.05 -8.39
C VAL A 13 -4.22 -9.39 -8.89
N ILE A 14 -3.43 -10.01 -9.77
CA ILE A 14 -3.81 -11.25 -10.47
C ILE A 14 -3.13 -12.43 -9.77
N SER A 15 -3.86 -13.53 -9.60
CA SER A 15 -3.32 -14.80 -9.10
C SER A 15 -2.29 -15.42 -10.04
N ASP A 16 -1.42 -16.29 -9.52
CA ASP A 16 -0.40 -16.96 -10.34
C ASP A 16 -0.99 -17.82 -11.46
N ASP A 17 -2.17 -18.38 -11.22
CA ASP A 17 -2.92 -19.17 -12.18
C ASP A 17 -3.75 -18.32 -13.15
N GLY A 18 -3.78 -16.99 -12.98
CA GLY A 18 -4.53 -16.06 -13.81
C GLY A 18 -6.06 -16.16 -13.72
N ARG A 19 -6.60 -17.00 -12.82
CA ARG A 19 -8.05 -17.24 -12.71
C ARG A 19 -8.77 -16.23 -11.82
N HIS A 20 -8.04 -15.57 -10.92
CA HIS A 20 -8.58 -14.66 -9.92
C HIS A 20 -7.90 -13.29 -10.04
N THR A 21 -8.70 -12.25 -9.95
CA THR A 21 -8.23 -10.86 -9.92
C THR A 21 -8.89 -10.14 -8.76
N ILE A 22 -8.08 -9.57 -7.87
CA ILE A 22 -8.56 -8.71 -6.78
C ILE A 22 -8.19 -7.27 -7.11
N PHE A 23 -9.18 -6.38 -7.09
CA PHE A 23 -8.97 -4.96 -7.31
C PHE A 23 -8.75 -4.26 -5.97
N ILE A 24 -7.62 -3.59 -5.84
CA ILE A 24 -7.28 -2.77 -4.67
C ILE A 24 -7.25 -1.28 -5.00
N ARG A 25 -7.37 -0.44 -3.98
CA ARG A 25 -7.11 1.00 -4.10
C ARG A 25 -5.65 1.26 -4.44
N ALA A 26 -5.40 2.23 -5.33
CA ALA A 26 -4.04 2.68 -5.63
C ALA A 26 -3.36 3.37 -4.43
N LYS A 27 -4.11 4.03 -3.54
CA LYS A 27 -3.54 4.61 -2.32
C LYS A 27 -4.59 4.76 -1.24
N MET A 28 -4.22 4.53 0.02
CA MET A 28 -5.08 4.85 1.15
C MET A 28 -5.14 6.36 1.34
N SER A 29 -6.37 6.87 1.34
CA SER A 29 -6.66 8.22 1.82
C SER A 29 -6.45 8.30 3.34
N ALA A 30 -6.28 9.51 3.87
CA ALA A 30 -6.13 9.73 5.31
C ALA A 30 -7.31 9.12 6.11
N LYS A 31 -8.54 9.23 5.58
CA LYS A 31 -9.74 8.63 6.17
C LYS A 31 -9.66 7.10 6.24
N VAL A 32 -9.14 6.46 5.18
CA VAL A 32 -8.99 5.00 5.14
C VAL A 32 -7.92 4.53 6.12
N ARG A 33 -6.80 5.26 6.24
CA ARG A 33 -5.77 4.94 7.24
C ARG A 33 -6.29 5.06 8.67
N ALA A 34 -7.04 6.13 8.96
CA ALA A 34 -7.67 6.29 10.27
C ALA A 34 -8.64 5.13 10.56
N ALA A 35 -9.48 4.74 9.60
CA ALA A 35 -10.40 3.62 9.77
C ALA A 35 -9.67 2.29 10.02
N VAL A 36 -8.53 2.06 9.34
CA VAL A 36 -7.67 0.89 9.56
C VAL A 36 -7.09 0.89 10.99
N GLN A 37 -6.62 2.04 11.48
CA GLN A 37 -6.13 2.19 12.86
C GLN A 37 -7.25 2.02 13.91
N ASP A 38 -8.43 2.58 13.65
CA ASP A 38 -9.61 2.45 14.51
C ASP A 38 -10.05 0.98 14.60
N GLU A 39 -10.04 0.24 13.49
CA GLU A 39 -10.40 -1.17 13.46
C GLU A 39 -9.42 -2.03 14.28
N MET A 40 -8.12 -1.73 14.23
CA MET A 40 -7.11 -2.40 15.08
C MET A 40 -7.36 -2.13 16.56
N THR A 41 -7.69 -0.89 16.90
CA THR A 41 -7.96 -0.48 18.28
C THR A 41 -9.25 -1.12 18.80
N ALA A 42 -10.32 -1.08 18.01
CA ALA A 42 -11.65 -1.58 18.37
C ALA A 42 -11.68 -3.10 18.62
N ARG A 43 -10.84 -3.85 17.90
CA ARG A 43 -10.76 -5.31 18.08
C ARG A 43 -9.80 -5.75 19.19
N GLY A 44 -9.28 -4.82 19.99
CA GLY A 44 -8.49 -5.12 21.19
C GLY A 44 -7.06 -5.60 20.91
N PHE A 45 -6.51 -5.29 19.74
CA PHE A 45 -5.17 -5.73 19.33
C PHE A 45 -4.04 -4.83 19.85
N GLY A 46 -4.30 -3.97 20.85
CA GLY A 46 -3.41 -2.89 21.28
C GLY A 46 -2.91 -2.89 22.73
N THR A 47 -3.26 -3.87 23.58
CA THR A 47 -2.94 -3.78 25.04
C THR A 47 -2.69 -5.13 25.73
N GLY A 48 -1.83 -5.99 25.18
CA GLY A 48 -1.40 -7.19 25.91
C GLY A 48 -0.22 -7.95 25.29
N GLU A 49 0.54 -8.67 26.11
CA GLU A 49 1.79 -9.38 25.78
C GLU A 49 1.68 -10.43 24.63
N ASN A 50 0.48 -10.73 24.13
CA ASN A 50 0.21 -11.57 22.96
C ASN A 50 0.06 -10.77 21.63
N VAL A 51 0.46 -9.50 21.63
CA VAL A 51 0.27 -8.53 20.53
C VAL A 51 1.03 -8.87 19.25
N GLU A 52 2.20 -9.50 19.32
CA GLU A 52 3.04 -9.67 18.12
C GLU A 52 2.46 -10.67 17.12
N VAL A 53 2.01 -11.85 17.55
CA VAL A 53 1.53 -12.89 16.63
C VAL A 53 0.08 -12.66 16.18
N ARG A 54 -0.78 -12.15 17.08
CA ARG A 54 -2.19 -11.85 16.77
C ARG A 54 -2.36 -10.49 16.07
N GLY A 55 -1.45 -9.55 16.31
CA GLY A 55 -1.41 -8.24 15.68
C GLY A 55 -1.20 -8.31 14.17
N ILE A 56 -0.34 -9.23 13.69
CA ILE A 56 -0.04 -9.38 12.26
C ILE A 56 -1.28 -9.79 11.45
N GLY A 57 -2.02 -10.80 11.90
CA GLY A 57 -3.25 -11.26 11.23
C GLY A 57 -4.37 -10.21 11.27
N SER A 58 -4.49 -9.48 12.38
CA SER A 58 -5.48 -8.42 12.54
C SER A 58 -5.20 -7.19 11.67
N TYR A 59 -3.94 -6.80 11.57
CA TYR A 59 -3.47 -5.72 10.71
C TYR A 59 -3.74 -6.06 9.24
N ARG A 60 -3.40 -7.29 8.83
CA ARG A 60 -3.63 -7.78 7.47
C ARG A 60 -5.12 -7.75 7.11
N LEU A 61 -5.99 -8.28 7.98
CA LEU A 61 -7.44 -8.25 7.73
C LEU A 61 -7.97 -6.81 7.62
N ALA A 62 -7.54 -5.89 8.49
CA ALA A 62 -7.92 -4.48 8.41
C ALA A 62 -7.48 -3.85 7.09
N LEU A 63 -6.26 -4.15 6.60
CA LEU A 63 -5.80 -3.68 5.30
C LEU A 63 -6.71 -4.16 4.17
N LEU A 64 -7.04 -5.46 4.13
CA LEU A 64 -7.89 -6.04 3.10
C LEU A 64 -9.30 -5.41 3.12
N LEU A 65 -9.93 -5.32 4.29
CA LEU A 65 -11.28 -4.77 4.46
C LEU A 65 -11.44 -3.36 3.89
N HIS A 66 -10.40 -2.56 3.98
CA HIS A 66 -10.44 -1.15 3.63
C HIS A 66 -9.86 -0.83 2.25
N ASN A 67 -9.08 -1.74 1.67
CA ASN A 67 -8.40 -1.53 0.40
C ASN A 67 -8.93 -2.37 -0.76
N ILE A 68 -9.56 -3.52 -0.50
CA ILE A 68 -10.23 -4.29 -1.56
C ILE A 68 -11.49 -3.54 -2.00
N VAL A 69 -11.64 -3.33 -3.30
CA VAL A 69 -12.76 -2.59 -3.93
C VAL A 69 -13.49 -3.38 -4.99
N GLY A 70 -13.04 -4.60 -5.27
CA GLY A 70 -13.67 -5.52 -6.21
C GLY A 70 -12.86 -6.82 -6.30
N TRP A 71 -13.50 -7.84 -6.85
CA TRP A 71 -12.85 -9.09 -7.23
C TRP A 71 -13.55 -9.68 -8.46
N GLU A 72 -12.82 -10.47 -9.21
CA GLU A 72 -13.27 -11.21 -10.38
C GLU A 72 -12.62 -12.59 -10.34
N GLY A 73 -13.36 -13.61 -10.75
CA GLY A 73 -12.88 -14.98 -10.80
C GLY A 73 -14.01 -16.00 -10.62
N PRO A 74 -13.78 -17.27 -10.95
CA PRO A 74 -14.80 -18.32 -10.88
C PRO A 74 -15.32 -18.52 -9.45
N GLU A 75 -14.46 -18.42 -8.43
CA GLU A 75 -14.85 -18.55 -7.02
C GLU A 75 -15.54 -17.31 -6.46
N PHE A 76 -15.33 -16.15 -7.10
CA PHE A 76 -15.96 -14.89 -6.73
C PHE A 76 -17.27 -14.62 -7.49
N ALA A 77 -17.63 -15.50 -8.44
CA ALA A 77 -18.81 -15.34 -9.28
C ALA A 77 -20.10 -15.34 -8.44
N GLY A 78 -20.86 -14.25 -8.50
CA GLY A 78 -22.09 -14.08 -7.72
C GLY A 78 -21.87 -13.71 -6.25
N ILE A 79 -20.62 -13.58 -5.80
CA ILE A 79 -20.30 -13.15 -4.44
C ILE A 79 -20.02 -11.64 -4.46
N PRO A 80 -20.83 -10.79 -3.81
CA PRO A 80 -20.57 -9.35 -3.79
C PRO A 80 -19.32 -9.03 -2.98
N CYS A 81 -18.46 -8.18 -3.51
CA CYS A 81 -17.28 -7.66 -2.82
C CYS A 81 -17.69 -6.67 -1.72
N ASN A 82 -18.04 -7.19 -0.55
CA ASN A 82 -18.46 -6.43 0.62
C ASN A 82 -17.68 -6.83 1.87
N ARG A 83 -17.82 -6.05 2.94
CA ARG A 83 -17.10 -6.25 4.20
C ARG A 83 -17.27 -7.66 4.76
N GLU A 84 -18.50 -8.17 4.76
CA GLU A 84 -18.82 -9.48 5.33
C GLU A 84 -18.13 -10.62 4.58
N ASN A 85 -18.09 -10.55 3.25
CA ASN A 85 -17.43 -11.57 2.43
C ASN A 85 -15.91 -11.45 2.50
N ILE A 86 -15.36 -10.23 2.60
CA ILE A 86 -13.91 -10.04 2.83
C ILE A 86 -13.48 -10.64 4.18
N MET A 87 -14.31 -10.56 5.22
CA MET A 87 -14.01 -11.18 6.53
C MET A 87 -14.03 -12.70 6.52
N ARG A 88 -14.60 -13.33 5.48
CA ARG A 88 -14.67 -14.79 5.31
C ARG A 88 -13.57 -15.33 4.40
N LEU A 89 -12.74 -14.46 3.82
CA LEU A 89 -11.60 -14.88 3.02
C LEU A 89 -10.61 -15.67 3.86
N ASP A 90 -10.02 -16.68 3.26
CA ASP A 90 -8.93 -17.43 3.88
C ASP A 90 -7.65 -16.59 3.82
N LEU A 91 -7.22 -16.10 4.99
CA LEU A 91 -6.02 -15.26 5.08
C LEU A 91 -4.74 -16.03 4.77
N ASP A 92 -4.76 -17.36 4.68
CA ASP A 92 -3.59 -18.15 4.29
C ASP A 92 -3.50 -18.35 2.76
N GLU A 93 -4.44 -17.76 2.00
CA GLU A 93 -4.43 -17.81 0.54
C GLU A 93 -3.24 -16.99 -0.04
N PRO A 94 -2.40 -17.58 -0.91
CA PRO A 94 -1.25 -16.90 -1.51
C PRO A 94 -1.60 -15.64 -2.30
N LEU A 95 -2.79 -15.60 -2.92
CA LEU A 95 -3.28 -14.40 -3.59
C LEU A 95 -3.44 -13.23 -2.61
N LEU A 96 -3.96 -13.49 -1.41
CA LEU A 96 -4.16 -12.45 -0.42
C LEU A 96 -2.84 -11.97 0.20
N ASP A 97 -1.79 -12.79 0.21
CA ASP A 97 -0.45 -12.35 0.62
C ASP A 97 0.05 -11.29 -0.36
N LYS A 98 -0.06 -11.57 -1.66
CA LYS A 98 0.28 -10.61 -2.71
C LYS A 98 -0.53 -9.35 -2.62
N VAL A 99 -1.84 -9.47 -2.39
CA VAL A 99 -2.72 -8.31 -2.22
C VAL A 99 -2.26 -7.45 -1.03
N ALA A 100 -1.97 -8.07 0.12
CA ALA A 100 -1.52 -7.35 1.31
C ALA A 100 -0.14 -6.68 1.10
N GLU A 101 0.81 -7.38 0.49
CA GLU A 101 2.13 -6.86 0.14
C GLU A 101 2.00 -5.65 -0.80
N GLU A 102 1.14 -5.76 -1.80
CA GLU A 102 0.92 -4.75 -2.81
C GLU A 102 0.21 -3.50 -2.23
N ILE A 103 -0.73 -3.69 -1.30
CA ILE A 103 -1.29 -2.59 -0.48
C ILE A 103 -0.18 -1.93 0.34
N GLY A 104 0.69 -2.72 0.97
CA GLY A 104 1.83 -2.24 1.77
C GLY A 104 2.77 -1.36 0.96
N LYS A 105 3.25 -1.85 -0.18
CA LYS A 105 4.14 -1.12 -1.11
C LYS A 105 3.59 0.24 -1.52
N ARG A 106 2.29 0.31 -1.82
CA ARG A 106 1.64 1.56 -2.26
C ARG A 106 1.41 2.58 -1.14
N ASN A 107 1.38 2.10 0.11
CA ASN A 107 1.13 2.92 1.28
C ASN A 107 2.37 3.15 2.15
N ALA A 108 3.52 2.56 1.78
CA ALA A 108 4.79 2.84 2.40
C ALA A 108 5.04 4.36 2.41
N PRO A 109 5.56 4.92 3.53
CA PRO A 109 6.03 6.29 3.54
C PRO A 109 6.99 6.48 2.37
N PRO A 110 6.90 7.59 1.61
CA PRO A 110 7.95 7.91 0.65
C PRO A 110 9.28 7.90 1.41
N GLU A 111 10.28 7.18 0.90
CA GLU A 111 11.63 7.25 1.45
C GLU A 111 11.99 8.74 1.55
N SER A 112 12.21 9.19 2.79
CA SER A 112 12.64 10.57 3.01
C SER A 112 13.93 10.73 2.24
N PRO A 113 14.08 11.75 1.37
CA PRO A 113 15.33 11.97 0.68
C PRO A 113 16.41 12.09 1.74
N ASP A 114 17.36 11.16 1.74
CA ASP A 114 18.48 11.19 2.66
C ASP A 114 19.20 12.53 2.43
N PRO A 115 19.28 13.42 3.44
CA PRO A 115 19.99 14.69 3.30
C PRO A 115 21.50 14.50 3.06
N ASN A 116 22.03 13.28 3.16
CA ASN A 116 23.40 12.92 2.84
C ASN A 116 23.55 12.15 1.51
N ALA A 117 22.50 12.01 0.70
CA ALA A 117 22.65 11.50 -0.66
C ALA A 117 23.54 12.46 -1.45
N ALA A 118 24.83 12.11 -1.57
CA ALA A 118 25.82 12.88 -2.30
C ALA A 118 25.29 13.25 -3.67
N THR A 119 25.07 14.55 -3.90
CA THR A 119 24.86 15.11 -5.23
C THR A 119 25.96 14.57 -6.14
N PRO A 120 25.62 13.99 -7.32
CA PRO A 120 26.65 13.71 -8.30
C PRO A 120 27.16 15.07 -8.78
N THR A 121 28.32 15.48 -8.28
CA THR A 121 29.09 16.60 -8.78
C THR A 121 29.55 16.25 -10.18
N GLY A 122 28.67 16.49 -11.15
CA GLY A 122 29.00 16.51 -12.57
C GLY A 122 29.72 17.81 -12.87
N SER A 123 31.05 17.76 -12.85
CA SER A 123 31.90 18.79 -13.44
C SER A 123 31.52 19.04 -14.90
N THR A 124 31.36 20.29 -15.30
CA THR A 124 31.68 20.71 -16.67
C THR A 124 32.34 22.08 -16.61
N ASP A 125 33.64 22.04 -16.86
CA ASP A 125 34.53 23.15 -17.13
C ASP A 125 34.18 23.75 -18.51
N ALA A 126 33.98 25.07 -18.58
CA ALA A 126 34.17 25.89 -19.79
C ALA A 126 34.13 27.39 -19.40
N GLY A 127 35.30 28.03 -19.45
CA GLY A 127 35.53 29.37 -18.91
C GLY A 127 35.10 30.57 -19.77
N SER A 128 35.23 31.76 -19.17
CA SER A 128 35.81 32.99 -19.76
C SER A 128 35.69 34.16 -18.77
N ALA A 129 36.79 34.94 -18.65
CA ALA A 129 37.00 36.06 -17.73
C ALA A 129 36.10 37.29 -18.03
N PRO A 130 36.04 38.29 -17.12
CA PRO A 130 36.94 39.46 -17.30
C PRO A 130 37.52 40.06 -15.99
N SER A 131 38.40 41.06 -16.21
CA SER A 131 39.40 41.68 -15.33
C SER A 131 38.92 42.75 -14.33
N LYS A 132 39.77 42.99 -13.31
CA LYS A 132 40.10 44.21 -12.49
C LYS A 132 40.27 43.80 -11.01
N GLY A 133 41.28 44.17 -10.23
CA GLY A 133 42.40 45.09 -10.34
C GLY A 133 42.75 45.58 -8.92
N ARG A 134 44.01 45.45 -8.50
CA ARG A 134 44.77 46.40 -7.67
C ARG A 134 46.19 45.89 -7.47
#